data_AF-A0A5B8TEC4-F1
#
_entry.id   AF-A0A5B8TEC4-F1
#
_cell.length_a   1.000
_cell.length_b   1.000
_cell.length_c   1.000
_cell.angle_alpha   90.00
_cell.angle_beta   90.00
_cell.angle_gamma   90.00
#
_symmetry.space_group_name_H-M   'P 1'
#
loop_
_entity.id
_entity.type
_entity.pdbx_description
1 polymer ?
#
loop_
_entity_poly.entity_id
_entity_poly.type
_entity_poly.pdbx_seq_one_letter_code
_entity_poly.pdbx_strand_id
1 'polypeptide(L)'
;MDTLKNYLASKFANVPYTPATEKAKADLLAKITTRYQELLAAGKNENEALGTVINEFDSIEELLVAATAPTTATKNDLTLTEVETFWRSTKRLALAVAGGILSIALGVGAMIALVPTAFSWLGVLLMLIGMIAGISSFITVGMAHVRVKVPLDKRGITAELQATARQRQQDYTSGFTIALVAGVALCIFALFPPILQAVWQVTNFGLLSGAAFIWILGSGVFAIIYGSVIYAGYTRIAQADTFYAIADADDRALNDLKQRNPKMHLFLYQAYWPLITLAYFIISFVFSLWSVSWLIFPIAGILFGVIRNYALLAPKN
;
A
#
# COMPACT_ATOMS: atom_id res chain seq x y z
N MET A 1 -31.73 23.15 40.23
CA MET A 1 -31.60 21.73 39.81
C MET A 1 -31.59 21.57 38.28
N ASP A 2 -32.41 22.31 37.53
CA ASP A 2 -32.45 22.19 36.06
C ASP A 2 -31.17 22.66 35.35
N THR A 3 -30.43 23.57 35.97
CA THR A 3 -29.14 24.08 35.46
C THR A 3 -28.06 23.00 35.34
N LEU A 4 -27.88 22.16 36.37
CA LEU A 4 -26.91 21.06 36.36
C LEU A 4 -27.30 19.94 35.39
N LYS A 5 -28.61 19.69 35.25
CA LYS A 5 -29.16 18.75 34.25
C LYS A 5 -28.88 19.23 32.83
N ASN A 6 -29.10 20.51 32.56
CA ASN A 6 -28.86 21.12 31.25
C ASN A 6 -27.37 21.19 30.91
N TYR A 7 -26.53 21.48 31.91
CA TYR A 7 -25.07 21.43 31.78
C TYR A 7 -24.59 20.05 31.32
N LEU A 8 -24.93 18.99 32.06
CA LEU A 8 -24.62 17.60 31.69
C LEU A 8 -25.24 17.20 30.34
N ALA A 9 -26.47 17.63 30.06
CA ALA A 9 -27.12 17.32 28.78
C ALA A 9 -26.37 17.93 27.58
N SER A 10 -25.82 19.14 27.73
CA SER A 10 -25.03 19.80 26.68
C SER A 10 -23.70 19.09 26.40
N LYS A 11 -23.03 18.59 27.44
CA LYS A 11 -21.75 17.88 27.32
C LYS A 11 -21.91 16.47 26.72
N PHE A 12 -22.99 15.79 27.07
CA PHE A 12 -23.33 14.48 26.50
C PHE A 12 -24.04 14.55 25.13
N ALA A 13 -24.25 15.73 24.56
CA ALA A 13 -24.99 15.91 23.30
C ALA A 13 -24.37 15.16 22.11
N ASN A 14 -23.05 14.97 22.11
CA ASN A 14 -22.31 14.31 21.03
C ASN A 14 -21.94 12.84 21.35
N VAL A 15 -22.36 12.31 22.50
CA VAL A 15 -22.05 10.92 22.91
C VAL A 15 -23.19 9.99 22.51
N PRO A 16 -22.93 8.86 21.84
CA PRO A 16 -23.97 7.89 21.45
C PRO A 16 -24.78 7.38 22.65
N TYR A 17 -26.10 7.25 22.45
CA TYR A 17 -27.01 6.74 23.46
C TYR A 17 -26.81 5.23 23.65
N THR A 18 -26.19 4.82 24.76
CA THR A 18 -26.04 3.41 25.16
C THR A 18 -26.43 3.24 26.63
N PRO A 19 -26.80 2.01 27.07
CA PRO A 19 -27.10 1.75 28.49
C PRO A 19 -25.94 2.12 29.43
N ALA A 20 -24.70 2.02 28.96
CA ALA A 20 -23.51 2.42 29.71
C ALA A 20 -23.39 3.96 29.83
N THR A 21 -23.67 4.68 28.74
CA THR A 21 -23.66 6.16 28.72
C THR A 21 -24.76 6.73 29.61
N GLU A 22 -25.94 6.11 29.61
CA GLU A 22 -27.08 6.51 30.44
C GLU A 22 -26.79 6.31 31.93
N LYS A 23 -26.19 5.17 32.29
CA LYS A 23 -25.76 4.88 33.66
C LYS A 23 -24.68 5.86 34.13
N ALA A 24 -23.68 6.14 33.29
CA ALA A 24 -22.62 7.10 33.60
C ALA A 24 -23.17 8.53 33.80
N LYS A 25 -24.11 8.95 32.95
CA LYS A 25 -24.80 10.24 33.09
C LYS A 25 -25.60 10.32 34.39
N ALA A 26 -26.30 9.25 34.78
CA ALA A 26 -27.04 9.19 36.03
C ALA A 26 -26.12 9.23 37.27
N ASP A 27 -25.01 8.49 37.24
CA ASP A 27 -24.03 8.44 38.34
C ASP A 27 -23.31 9.80 38.52
N LEU A 28 -22.93 10.46 37.43
CA LEU A 28 -22.35 11.81 37.47
C LEU A 28 -23.34 12.85 37.98
N LEU A 29 -24.59 12.80 37.52
CA LEU A 29 -25.65 13.68 37.97
C LEU A 29 -25.90 13.53 39.48
N ALA A 30 -25.90 12.30 39.99
CA ALA A 30 -26.02 12.05 41.42
C ALA A 30 -24.86 12.66 42.21
N LYS A 31 -23.61 12.42 41.77
CA LYS A 31 -22.40 12.96 42.45
C LYS A 31 -22.35 14.49 42.45
N ILE A 32 -22.62 15.12 41.30
CA ILE A 32 -22.66 16.57 41.14
C ILE A 32 -23.76 17.18 42.02
N THR A 33 -24.94 16.55 42.08
CA THR A 33 -26.06 17.02 42.90
C THR A 33 -25.75 16.92 44.40
N THR A 34 -25.14 15.81 44.84
CA THR A 34 -24.72 15.64 46.24
C THR A 34 -23.70 16.69 46.63
N ARG A 35 -22.68 16.92 45.79
CA ARG A 35 -21.64 17.92 46.08
C ARG A 35 -22.20 19.35 46.10
N TYR A 36 -23.14 19.65 45.21
CA TYR A 36 -23.84 20.93 45.21
C TYR A 36 -24.62 21.16 46.51
N GLN A 37 -25.32 20.13 47.02
CA GLN A 37 -26.05 20.23 48.30
C GLN A 37 -25.11 20.39 49.51
N GLU A 38 -23.95 19.74 49.51
CA GLU A 38 -22.94 19.94 50.56
C GLU A 38 -22.44 21.38 50.62
N LEU A 39 -22.19 22.02 49.46
CA LEU A 39 -21.74 23.40 49.41
C LEU A 39 -22.82 24.39 49.88
N LEU A 40 -24.09 24.10 49.58
CA LEU A 40 -25.21 24.88 50.12
C LEU A 40 -25.34 24.73 51.64
N ALA A 41 -25.17 23.51 52.17
CA ALA A 41 -25.18 23.24 53.61
C ALA A 41 -23.99 23.89 54.34
N ALA A 42 -22.86 24.07 53.65
CA ALA A 42 -21.70 24.81 54.14
C ALA A 42 -21.86 26.35 54.09
N GLY A 43 -23.03 26.85 53.69
CA GLY A 43 -23.36 28.28 53.68
C GLY A 43 -22.86 29.05 52.46
N LYS A 44 -22.42 28.37 51.39
CA LYS A 44 -22.07 29.05 50.13
C LYS A 44 -23.31 29.55 49.39
N ASN A 45 -23.16 30.65 48.67
CA ASN A 45 -24.23 31.15 47.80
C ASN A 45 -24.45 30.19 46.62
N GLU A 46 -25.68 30.20 46.09
CA GLU A 46 -26.12 29.27 45.05
C GLU A 46 -25.28 29.31 43.77
N ASN A 47 -24.87 30.52 43.34
CA ASN A 47 -24.07 30.73 42.15
C ASN A 47 -22.59 30.32 42.33
N GLU A 48 -22.04 30.52 43.53
CA GLU A 48 -20.67 30.12 43.88
C GLU A 48 -20.55 28.60 44.04
N ALA A 49 -21.55 27.96 44.65
CA ALA A 49 -21.66 26.51 44.72
C ALA A 49 -21.72 25.90 43.31
N LEU A 50 -22.50 26.49 42.42
CA LEU A 50 -22.63 26.03 41.04
C LEU A 50 -21.31 26.13 40.26
N GLY A 51 -20.63 27.27 40.32
CA GLY A 51 -19.33 27.46 39.65
C GLY A 51 -18.22 26.55 40.19
N THR A 52 -18.22 26.28 41.50
CA THR A 52 -17.24 25.39 42.14
C THR A 52 -17.43 23.94 41.67
N VAL A 53 -18.67 23.44 41.66
CA VAL A 53 -18.97 22.07 41.23
C VAL A 53 -18.70 21.87 39.74
N ILE A 54 -19.00 22.87 38.89
CA ILE A 54 -18.71 22.77 37.45
C ILE A 54 -17.21 22.60 37.21
N ASN A 55 -16.36 23.41 37.85
CA ASN A 55 -14.92 23.34 37.65
C ASN A 55 -14.29 22.04 38.19
N GLU A 56 -14.78 21.55 39.33
CA GLU A 56 -14.25 20.31 39.95
C GLU A 56 -14.59 19.07 39.10
N PHE A 57 -15.74 19.06 38.43
CA PHE A 57 -16.23 17.92 37.67
C PHE A 57 -15.99 17.99 36.16
N ASP A 58 -15.58 19.13 35.59
CA ASP A 58 -15.28 19.26 34.15
C ASP A 58 -14.16 18.29 33.71
N SER A 59 -13.10 18.17 34.53
CA SER A 59 -11.98 17.24 34.26
C SER A 59 -12.35 15.76 34.39
N ILE A 60 -13.20 15.42 35.36
CA ILE A 60 -13.65 14.04 35.61
C ILE A 60 -14.63 13.61 34.52
N GLU A 61 -15.49 14.54 34.09
CA GLU A 61 -16.43 14.33 32.99
C GLU A 61 -15.70 14.16 31.65
N GLU A 62 -14.69 14.97 31.35
CA GLU A 62 -13.90 14.84 30.11
C GLU A 62 -13.20 13.47 30.03
N LEU A 63 -12.64 12.99 31.15
CA LEU A 63 -12.04 11.65 31.23
C LEU A 63 -13.08 10.54 31.12
N LEU A 64 -14.25 10.70 31.74
CA LEU A 64 -15.31 9.69 31.70
C LEU A 64 -15.94 9.62 30.31
N VAL A 65 -16.16 10.76 29.65
CA VAL A 65 -16.65 10.86 28.27
C VAL A 65 -15.63 10.26 27.31
N ALA A 66 -14.32 10.48 27.50
CA ALA A 66 -13.30 9.81 26.70
C ALA A 66 -13.29 8.27 26.91
N ALA A 67 -13.65 7.79 28.11
CA ALA A 67 -13.69 6.37 28.44
C ALA A 67 -15.02 5.66 28.09
N THR A 68 -16.14 6.39 28.05
CA THR A 68 -17.49 5.87 27.70
C THR A 68 -17.97 6.28 26.32
N ALA A 69 -17.28 7.21 25.65
CA ALA A 69 -17.36 7.31 24.22
C ALA A 69 -17.05 5.91 23.71
N PRO A 70 -18.00 5.23 23.04
CA PRO A 70 -17.63 4.04 22.33
C PRO A 70 -16.47 4.46 21.45
N THR A 71 -15.36 3.72 21.49
CA THR A 71 -14.36 3.72 20.42
C THR A 71 -15.21 3.64 19.18
N THR A 72 -15.38 4.78 18.53
CA THR A 72 -16.37 4.89 17.49
C THR A 72 -15.71 4.05 16.43
N ALA A 73 -16.16 2.80 16.26
CA ALA A 73 -16.01 2.12 15.00
C ALA A 73 -16.75 3.05 14.05
N THR A 74 -15.99 4.01 13.52
CA THR A 74 -16.46 5.02 12.63
C THR A 74 -17.14 4.22 11.54
N LYS A 75 -18.30 4.63 11.06
CA LYS A 75 -19.03 3.90 10.00
C LYS A 75 -18.18 3.67 8.72
N ASN A 76 -16.99 4.26 8.68
CA ASN A 76 -15.95 4.17 7.65
C ASN A 76 -14.72 3.33 8.04
N ASP A 77 -14.62 2.71 9.22
CA ASP A 77 -13.45 1.92 9.60
C ASP A 77 -13.49 0.54 8.95
N LEU A 78 -12.34 0.03 8.54
CA LEU A 78 -12.20 -1.29 7.95
C LEU A 78 -12.58 -2.38 8.95
N THR A 79 -13.18 -3.43 8.42
CA THR A 79 -13.45 -4.65 9.20
C THR A 79 -12.40 -5.72 8.92
N LEU A 80 -12.20 -6.63 9.88
CA LEU A 80 -11.25 -7.73 9.72
C LEU A 80 -11.60 -8.60 8.50
N THR A 81 -12.88 -8.82 8.21
CA THR A 81 -13.36 -9.63 7.07
C THR A 81 -12.99 -9.01 5.72
N GLU A 82 -13.05 -7.68 5.60
CA GLU A 82 -12.62 -6.93 4.41
C GLU A 82 -11.10 -7.01 4.22
N VAL A 83 -10.34 -6.85 5.30
CA VAL A 83 -8.88 -6.99 5.31
C VAL A 83 -8.45 -8.40 4.92
N GLU A 84 -9.13 -9.43 5.42
CA GLU A 84 -8.84 -10.81 5.03
C GLU A 84 -9.15 -11.09 3.56
N THR A 85 -10.19 -10.46 3.02
CA THR A 85 -10.54 -10.54 1.59
C THR A 85 -9.46 -9.86 0.75
N PHE A 86 -8.95 -8.72 1.20
CA PHE A 86 -7.80 -8.04 0.59
C PHE A 86 -6.50 -8.87 0.65
N TRP A 87 -6.20 -9.55 1.75
CA TRP A 87 -5.03 -10.42 1.81
C TRP A 87 -5.17 -11.64 0.90
N ARG A 88 -6.36 -12.23 0.82
CA ARG A 88 -6.65 -13.32 -0.12
C ARG A 88 -6.51 -12.87 -1.57
N SER A 89 -7.02 -11.68 -1.93
CA SER A 89 -6.83 -11.13 -3.27
C SER A 89 -5.37 -10.81 -3.57
N THR A 90 -4.62 -10.33 -2.58
CA THR A 90 -3.18 -10.05 -2.71
C THR A 90 -2.37 -11.32 -2.94
N LYS A 91 -2.67 -12.43 -2.24
CA LYS A 91 -2.04 -13.73 -2.51
C LYS A 91 -2.32 -14.24 -3.93
N ARG A 92 -3.55 -14.08 -4.40
CA ARG A 92 -3.92 -14.43 -5.79
C ARG A 92 -3.17 -13.57 -6.81
N LEU A 93 -3.06 -12.27 -6.56
CA LEU A 93 -2.26 -11.37 -7.40
C LEU A 93 -0.78 -11.76 -7.40
N ALA A 94 -0.20 -12.05 -6.24
CA ALA A 94 1.18 -12.49 -6.14
C ALA A 94 1.44 -13.74 -7.00
N LEU A 95 0.56 -14.74 -6.91
CA LEU A 95 0.64 -15.95 -7.73
C LEU A 95 0.43 -15.65 -9.22
N ALA A 96 -0.51 -14.78 -9.57
CA ALA A 96 -0.80 -14.43 -10.96
C ALA A 96 0.36 -13.69 -11.63
N VAL A 97 0.95 -12.72 -10.93
CA VAL A 97 2.09 -11.93 -11.42
C VAL A 97 3.36 -12.77 -11.49
N ALA A 98 3.72 -13.46 -10.41
CA ALA A 98 4.89 -14.32 -10.40
C ALA A 98 4.74 -15.46 -11.42
N GLY A 99 3.59 -16.15 -11.42
CA GLY A 99 3.28 -17.26 -12.32
C GLY A 99 3.23 -16.86 -13.78
N GLY A 100 2.73 -15.66 -14.09
CA GLY A 100 2.73 -15.15 -15.47
C GLY A 100 4.15 -14.86 -15.98
N ILE A 101 5.03 -14.32 -15.13
CA ILE A 101 6.44 -14.12 -15.47
C ILE A 101 7.13 -15.47 -15.70
N LEU A 102 6.88 -16.45 -14.83
CA LEU A 102 7.40 -17.80 -14.99
C LEU A 102 6.89 -18.46 -16.28
N SER A 103 5.61 -18.29 -16.62
CA SER A 103 5.03 -18.82 -17.86
C SER A 103 5.68 -18.23 -19.12
N ILE A 104 5.94 -16.92 -19.13
CA ILE A 104 6.68 -16.24 -20.20
C ILE A 104 8.11 -16.78 -20.28
N ALA A 105 8.81 -16.89 -19.14
CA ALA A 105 10.18 -17.42 -19.09
C ALA A 105 10.24 -18.87 -19.60
N LEU A 106 9.28 -19.73 -19.23
CA LEU A 106 9.17 -21.09 -19.75
C LEU A 106 8.98 -21.11 -21.27
N GLY A 107 8.07 -20.27 -21.80
CA GLY A 107 7.83 -20.15 -23.23
C GLY A 107 9.03 -19.66 -24.02
N VAL A 108 9.70 -18.60 -23.54
CA VAL A 108 10.92 -18.06 -24.17
C VAL A 108 12.07 -19.06 -24.11
N GLY A 109 12.30 -19.70 -22.96
CA GLY A 109 13.33 -20.74 -22.84
C GLY A 109 13.05 -21.95 -23.73
N ALA A 110 11.78 -22.36 -23.87
CA ALA A 110 11.38 -23.43 -24.79
C ALA A 110 11.64 -23.04 -26.26
N MET A 111 11.35 -21.80 -26.65
CA MET A 111 11.71 -21.29 -27.98
C MET A 111 13.22 -21.40 -28.21
N ILE A 112 14.03 -20.86 -27.30
CA ILE A 112 15.50 -20.87 -27.43
C ILE A 112 16.03 -22.31 -27.54
N ALA A 113 15.50 -23.23 -26.74
CA ALA A 113 15.91 -24.64 -26.76
C ALA A 113 15.55 -25.37 -28.07
N LEU A 114 14.42 -25.00 -28.70
CA LEU A 114 13.89 -25.68 -29.88
C LEU A 114 14.35 -25.04 -31.21
N VAL A 115 14.85 -23.81 -31.20
CA VAL A 115 15.42 -23.13 -32.39
C VAL A 115 16.40 -23.98 -33.20
N PRO A 116 17.39 -24.69 -32.60
CA PRO A 116 18.34 -25.50 -33.38
C PRO A 116 17.76 -26.83 -33.89
N THR A 117 16.52 -27.16 -33.54
CA THR A 117 15.87 -28.43 -33.89
C THR A 117 14.89 -28.27 -35.06
N ALA A 118 14.44 -29.38 -35.65
CA ALA A 118 13.36 -29.37 -36.66
C ALA A 118 12.00 -28.86 -36.11
N PHE A 119 11.89 -28.66 -34.79
CA PHE A 119 10.67 -28.23 -34.11
C PHE A 119 10.68 -26.73 -33.74
N SER A 120 11.44 -25.89 -34.46
CA SER A 120 11.49 -24.45 -34.21
C SER A 120 10.11 -23.77 -34.22
N TRP A 121 9.20 -24.21 -35.10
CA TRP A 121 7.81 -23.76 -35.16
C TRP A 121 7.03 -24.04 -33.86
N LEU A 122 7.30 -25.18 -33.21
CA LEU A 122 6.71 -25.54 -31.92
C LEU A 122 7.24 -24.64 -30.80
N GLY A 123 8.52 -24.28 -30.86
CA GLY A 123 9.13 -23.32 -29.94
C GLY A 123 8.45 -21.95 -29.97
N VAL A 124 8.19 -21.42 -31.17
CA VAL A 124 7.43 -20.16 -31.34
C VAL A 124 6.02 -20.28 -30.78
N LEU A 125 5.33 -21.41 -31.03
CA LEU A 125 3.99 -21.66 -30.52
C LEU A 125 3.96 -21.69 -28.98
N LEU A 126 4.92 -22.34 -28.34
CA LEU A 126 5.06 -22.37 -26.87
C LEU A 126 5.37 -21.00 -26.28
N MET A 127 6.19 -20.19 -26.95
CA MET A 127 6.43 -18.80 -26.54
C MET A 127 5.14 -17.97 -26.57
N LEU A 128 4.36 -18.07 -27.64
CA LEU A 128 3.09 -17.36 -27.77
C LEU A 128 2.09 -17.80 -26.69
N ILE A 129 1.99 -19.11 -26.41
CA ILE A 129 1.14 -19.62 -25.32
C ILE A 129 1.60 -19.08 -23.97
N GLY A 130 2.90 -19.10 -23.68
CA GLY A 130 3.45 -18.56 -22.43
C GLY A 130 3.16 -17.06 -22.27
N MET A 131 3.25 -16.30 -23.36
CA MET A 131 2.91 -14.89 -23.39
C MET A 131 1.42 -14.64 -23.16
N ILE A 132 0.55 -15.37 -23.85
CA ILE A 132 -0.91 -15.28 -23.69
C ILE A 132 -1.30 -15.63 -22.25
N ALA A 133 -0.75 -16.72 -21.69
CA ALA A 133 -1.03 -17.14 -20.33
C ALA A 133 -0.55 -16.10 -19.30
N GLY A 134 0.67 -15.56 -19.47
CA GLY A 134 1.22 -14.54 -18.58
C GLY A 134 0.42 -13.25 -18.59
N ILE A 135 0.18 -12.68 -19.78
CA ILE A 135 -0.56 -11.43 -19.94
C ILE A 135 -2.01 -11.59 -19.47
N SER A 136 -2.68 -12.71 -19.80
CA SER A 136 -4.06 -12.96 -19.36
C SER A 136 -4.16 -13.07 -17.84
N SER A 137 -3.19 -13.70 -17.18
CA SER A 137 -3.10 -13.79 -15.72
C SER A 137 -2.97 -12.41 -15.08
N PHE A 138 -2.12 -11.53 -15.64
CA PHE A 138 -1.94 -10.16 -15.15
C PHE A 138 -3.22 -9.33 -15.27
N ILE A 139 -3.88 -9.40 -16.43
CA ILE A 139 -5.07 -8.59 -16.69
C ILE A 139 -6.24 -9.04 -15.82
N THR A 140 -6.55 -10.34 -15.82
CA THR A 140 -7.74 -10.86 -15.12
C THR A 140 -7.63 -10.69 -13.60
N VAL A 141 -6.51 -11.09 -13.01
CA VAL A 141 -6.30 -11.04 -11.56
C VAL A 141 -5.95 -9.62 -11.10
N GLY A 142 -5.22 -8.85 -11.92
CA GLY A 142 -4.95 -7.44 -11.68
C GLY A 142 -6.24 -6.63 -11.54
N MET A 143 -7.15 -6.75 -12.52
CA MET A 143 -8.46 -6.08 -12.46
C MET A 143 -9.32 -6.58 -11.30
N ALA A 144 -9.27 -7.88 -10.99
CA ALA A 144 -9.98 -8.43 -9.82
C ALA A 144 -9.45 -7.85 -8.50
N HIS A 145 -8.13 -7.70 -8.35
CA HIS A 145 -7.55 -7.07 -7.16
C HIS A 145 -7.96 -5.61 -7.06
N VAL A 146 -7.89 -4.83 -8.15
CA VAL A 146 -8.36 -3.43 -8.15
C VAL A 146 -9.81 -3.33 -7.65
N ARG A 147 -10.72 -4.19 -8.13
CA ARG A 147 -12.12 -4.22 -7.67
C ARG A 147 -12.28 -4.50 -6.17
N VAL A 148 -11.38 -5.29 -5.57
CA VAL A 148 -11.35 -5.51 -4.12
C VAL A 148 -10.76 -4.33 -3.38
N LYS A 149 -9.81 -3.59 -3.97
CA LYS A 149 -9.22 -2.41 -3.32
C LYS A 149 -10.18 -1.23 -3.29
N VAL A 150 -10.83 -0.90 -4.42
CA VAL A 150 -11.62 0.34 -4.59
C VAL A 150 -12.60 0.62 -3.43
N PRO A 151 -13.39 -0.35 -2.94
CA PRO A 151 -14.35 -0.10 -1.85
C PRO A 151 -13.72 0.19 -0.49
N LEU A 152 -12.42 -0.10 -0.33
CA LEU A 152 -11.68 0.11 0.92
C LEU A 152 -11.06 1.52 0.96
N ASP A 153 -11.20 2.33 -0.10
CA ASP A 153 -10.55 3.62 -0.21
C ASP A 153 -10.99 4.61 0.89
N LYS A 154 -10.01 5.33 1.46
CA LYS A 154 -10.19 6.38 2.50
C LYS A 154 -10.83 5.88 3.79
N ARG A 155 -10.71 4.60 4.09
CA ARG A 155 -11.23 3.98 5.32
C ARG A 155 -10.19 3.92 6.41
N GLY A 156 -10.61 4.16 7.66
CA GLY A 156 -9.73 4.11 8.83
C GLY A 156 -9.32 2.68 9.16
N ILE A 157 -8.10 2.49 9.64
CA ILE A 157 -7.58 1.20 10.10
C ILE A 157 -7.49 1.24 11.63
N THR A 158 -8.30 0.42 12.31
CA THR A 158 -8.31 0.31 13.77
C THR A 158 -6.98 -0.25 14.30
N ALA A 159 -6.57 0.16 15.50
CA ALA A 159 -5.35 -0.33 16.16
C ALA A 159 -5.31 -1.87 16.30
N GLU A 160 -6.46 -2.52 16.53
CA GLU A 160 -6.57 -3.99 16.58
C GLU A 160 -6.22 -4.66 15.24
N LEU A 161 -6.62 -4.03 14.11
CA LEU A 161 -6.30 -4.51 12.77
C LEU A 161 -4.82 -4.32 12.47
N GLN A 162 -4.23 -3.21 12.89
CA GLN A 162 -2.79 -2.99 12.75
C GLN A 162 -2.00 -4.03 13.54
N ALA A 163 -2.41 -4.35 14.78
CA ALA A 163 -1.79 -5.38 15.59
C ALA A 163 -1.87 -6.76 14.92
N THR A 164 -3.04 -7.14 14.39
CA THR A 164 -3.25 -8.40 13.65
C THR A 164 -2.41 -8.46 12.38
N ALA A 165 -2.32 -7.34 11.63
CA ALA A 165 -1.49 -7.24 10.44
C ALA A 165 0.00 -7.38 10.75
N ARG A 166 0.47 -6.76 11.84
CA ARG A 166 1.86 -6.87 12.33
C ARG A 166 2.19 -8.30 12.74
N GLN A 167 1.29 -8.99 13.43
CA GLN A 167 1.47 -10.39 13.79
C GLN A 167 1.63 -11.26 12.54
N ARG A 168 0.70 -11.17 11.57
CA ARG A 168 0.81 -11.94 10.31
C ARG A 168 2.02 -11.55 9.48
N GLN A 169 2.45 -10.29 9.52
CA GLN A 169 3.69 -9.85 8.87
C GLN A 169 4.92 -10.51 9.50
N GLN A 170 4.99 -10.57 10.83
CA GLN A 170 6.06 -11.24 11.55
C GLN A 170 6.10 -12.74 11.23
N ASP A 171 4.95 -13.42 11.28
CA ASP A 171 4.84 -14.84 10.91
C ASP A 171 5.30 -15.11 9.48
N TYR A 172 5.01 -14.19 8.55
CA TYR A 172 5.41 -14.31 7.14
C TYR A 172 6.85 -13.85 6.86
N THR A 173 7.51 -13.14 7.79
CA THR A 173 8.85 -12.56 7.55
C THR A 173 9.89 -13.64 7.27
N SER A 174 9.81 -14.78 7.96
CA SER A 174 10.68 -15.93 7.71
C SER A 174 10.46 -16.51 6.31
N GLY A 175 9.20 -16.68 5.90
CA GLY A 175 8.85 -17.16 4.56
C GLY A 175 9.29 -16.20 3.45
N PHE A 176 9.11 -14.89 3.66
CA PHE A 176 9.59 -13.84 2.76
C PHE A 176 11.11 -13.87 2.63
N THR A 177 11.84 -13.97 3.73
CA THR A 177 13.31 -14.00 3.74
C THR A 177 13.84 -15.22 3.00
N ILE A 178 13.25 -16.40 3.23
CA ILE A 178 13.62 -17.63 2.51
C ILE A 178 13.37 -17.47 1.01
N ALA A 179 12.19 -16.97 0.61
CA ALA A 179 11.86 -16.77 -0.80
C ALA A 179 12.79 -15.75 -1.48
N LEU A 180 13.14 -14.66 -0.78
CA LEU A 180 14.06 -13.63 -1.27
C LEU A 180 15.47 -14.17 -1.44
N VAL A 181 16.03 -14.83 -0.41
CA VAL A 181 17.38 -15.41 -0.45
C VAL A 181 17.47 -16.50 -1.52
N ALA A 182 16.50 -17.43 -1.57
CA ALA A 182 16.45 -18.48 -2.58
C ALA A 182 16.31 -17.90 -4.00
N GLY A 183 15.46 -16.89 -4.18
CA GLY A 183 15.26 -16.24 -5.47
C GLY A 183 16.52 -15.51 -5.96
N VAL A 184 17.18 -14.74 -5.09
CA VAL A 184 18.45 -14.07 -5.42
C VAL A 184 19.55 -15.09 -5.72
N ALA A 185 19.67 -16.15 -4.92
CA ALA A 185 20.62 -17.23 -5.16
C ALA A 185 20.38 -17.92 -6.51
N LEU A 186 19.12 -18.19 -6.88
CA LEU A 186 18.76 -18.74 -8.20
C LEU A 186 19.09 -17.78 -9.34
N CYS A 187 18.84 -16.47 -9.19
CA CYS A 187 19.20 -15.48 -10.20
C CYS A 187 20.72 -15.42 -10.43
N ILE A 188 21.52 -15.51 -9.38
CA ILE A 188 22.99 -15.57 -9.49
C ILE A 188 23.41 -16.90 -10.13
N PHE A 189 22.81 -18.01 -9.70
CA PHE A 189 23.08 -19.35 -10.24
C PHE A 189 22.64 -19.49 -11.70
N ALA A 190 21.68 -18.69 -12.18
CA ALA A 190 21.27 -18.69 -13.59
C ALA A 190 22.45 -18.41 -14.54
N LEU A 191 23.46 -17.66 -14.11
CA LEU A 191 24.66 -17.38 -14.90
C LEU A 191 25.57 -18.62 -15.07
N PHE A 192 25.39 -19.66 -14.27
CA PHE A 192 26.23 -20.84 -14.30
C PHE A 192 26.17 -21.58 -15.66
N PRO A 193 25.00 -21.93 -16.22
CA PRO A 193 24.92 -22.54 -17.56
C PRO A 193 25.67 -21.79 -18.69
N PRO A 194 25.48 -20.48 -18.92
CA PRO A 194 26.20 -19.78 -19.99
C PRO A 194 27.71 -19.65 -19.71
N ILE A 195 28.14 -19.51 -18.45
CA ILE A 195 29.56 -19.53 -18.09
C ILE A 195 30.18 -20.89 -18.40
N LEU A 196 29.49 -21.98 -18.05
CA LEU A 196 29.93 -23.34 -18.35
C LEU A 196 30.08 -23.54 -19.86
N GLN A 197 29.13 -23.03 -20.65
CA GLN A 197 29.25 -23.07 -22.10
C GLN A 197 30.46 -22.27 -22.62
N ALA A 198 30.72 -21.08 -22.06
CA ALA A 198 31.83 -20.24 -22.47
C ALA A 198 33.20 -20.87 -22.20
N VAL A 199 33.34 -21.61 -21.10
CA VAL A 199 34.61 -22.25 -20.70
C VAL A 199 34.84 -23.57 -21.42
N TRP A 200 33.84 -24.45 -21.46
CA TRP A 200 34.01 -25.80 -22.01
C TRP A 200 33.74 -25.89 -23.52
N GLN A 201 33.14 -24.86 -24.13
CA GLN A 201 32.85 -24.80 -25.57
C GLN A 201 32.20 -26.08 -26.12
N VAL A 202 31.27 -26.64 -25.33
CA VAL A 202 30.60 -27.90 -25.68
C VAL A 202 29.78 -27.68 -26.95
N THR A 203 29.98 -28.55 -27.93
CA THR A 203 29.27 -28.50 -29.21
C THR A 203 27.77 -28.64 -28.99
N ASN A 204 26.97 -27.83 -29.69
CA ASN A 204 25.51 -27.77 -29.60
C ASN A 204 24.89 -27.32 -28.26
N PHE A 205 25.69 -27.03 -27.22
CA PHE A 205 25.17 -26.62 -25.91
C PHE A 205 24.95 -25.09 -25.78
N GLY A 206 25.38 -24.31 -26.79
CA GLY A 206 25.20 -22.85 -26.88
C GLY A 206 23.79 -22.36 -26.54
N LEU A 207 22.81 -22.69 -27.39
CA LEU A 207 21.42 -22.25 -27.22
C LEU A 207 20.73 -22.92 -26.02
N LEU A 208 21.04 -24.19 -25.74
CA LEU A 208 20.51 -24.91 -24.58
C LEU A 208 20.92 -24.25 -23.25
N SER A 209 22.16 -23.76 -23.15
CA SER A 209 22.62 -22.99 -21.99
C SER A 209 21.85 -21.69 -21.81
N GLY A 210 21.49 -21.01 -22.92
CA GLY A 210 20.64 -19.82 -22.91
C GLY A 210 19.21 -20.12 -22.46
N ALA A 211 18.64 -21.25 -22.89
CA ALA A 211 17.32 -21.69 -22.41
C ALA A 211 17.32 -21.99 -20.90
N ALA A 212 18.34 -22.72 -20.42
CA ALA A 212 18.51 -23.02 -19.00
C ALA A 212 18.67 -21.74 -18.16
N PHE A 213 19.44 -20.75 -18.65
CA PHE A 213 19.55 -19.43 -18.03
C PHE A 213 18.17 -18.79 -17.82
N ILE A 214 17.33 -18.73 -18.86
CA ILE A 214 16.00 -18.11 -18.76
C ILE A 214 15.07 -18.85 -17.79
N TRP A 215 15.09 -20.18 -17.78
CA TRP A 215 14.24 -20.96 -16.87
C TRP A 215 14.63 -20.79 -15.39
N ILE A 216 15.93 -20.82 -15.09
CA ILE A 216 16.43 -20.61 -13.72
C ILE A 216 16.17 -19.17 -13.28
N LEU A 217 16.43 -18.19 -14.16
CA LEU A 217 16.17 -16.78 -13.89
C LEU A 217 14.69 -16.53 -13.64
N GLY A 218 13.80 -17.06 -14.48
CA GLY A 218 12.35 -16.94 -14.30
C GLY A 218 11.85 -17.54 -12.99
N SER A 219 12.44 -18.66 -12.56
CA SER A 219 12.13 -19.30 -11.27
C SER A 219 12.61 -18.46 -10.08
N GLY A 220 13.79 -17.85 -10.19
CA GLY A 220 14.31 -16.93 -9.16
C GLY A 220 13.44 -15.67 -9.03
N VAL A 221 13.07 -15.06 -10.16
CA VAL A 221 12.18 -13.89 -10.21
C VAL A 221 10.79 -14.23 -9.67
N PHE A 222 10.25 -15.41 -9.98
CA PHE A 222 8.99 -15.90 -9.41
C PHE A 222 9.01 -15.88 -7.87
N ALA A 223 10.06 -16.44 -7.26
CA ALA A 223 10.18 -16.52 -5.80
C ALA A 223 10.24 -15.13 -5.15
N ILE A 224 11.03 -14.22 -5.73
CA ILE A 224 11.17 -12.83 -5.24
C ILE A 224 9.82 -12.11 -5.31
N ILE A 225 9.16 -12.14 -6.46
CA ILE A 225 7.91 -11.39 -6.67
C ILE A 225 6.78 -11.95 -5.81
N TYR A 226 6.64 -13.27 -5.75
CA TYR A 226 5.61 -13.91 -4.93
C TYR A 226 5.72 -13.50 -3.46
N GLY A 227 6.93 -13.61 -2.88
CA GLY A 227 7.18 -13.22 -1.50
C GLY A 227 6.99 -11.72 -1.26
N SER A 228 7.51 -10.89 -2.16
CA SER A 228 7.48 -9.43 -2.03
C SER A 228 6.06 -8.85 -2.07
N VAL A 229 5.21 -9.34 -2.97
CA VAL A 229 3.83 -8.85 -3.09
C VAL A 229 3.00 -9.19 -1.86
N ILE A 230 3.18 -10.39 -1.29
CA ILE A 230 2.48 -10.81 -0.07
C ILE A 230 2.95 -9.98 1.13
N TYR A 231 4.27 -9.84 1.29
CA TYR A 231 4.85 -9.03 2.37
C TYR A 231 4.37 -7.57 2.30
N ALA A 232 4.40 -6.95 1.11
CA ALA A 232 3.89 -5.60 0.89
C ALA A 232 2.40 -5.46 1.22
N GLY A 233 1.60 -6.50 0.97
CA GLY A 233 0.19 -6.54 1.35
C GLY A 233 -0.04 -6.47 2.86
N TYR A 234 0.80 -7.13 3.65
CA TYR A 234 0.73 -7.03 5.12
C TYR A 234 1.23 -5.67 5.61
N THR A 235 2.36 -5.20 5.09
CA THR A 235 2.95 -3.90 5.47
C THR A 235 1.99 -2.73 5.21
N ARG A 236 1.21 -2.77 4.13
CA ARG A 236 0.23 -1.72 3.77
C ARG A 236 -0.84 -1.50 4.85
N ILE A 237 -1.18 -2.53 5.63
CA ILE A 237 -2.19 -2.43 6.71
C ILE A 237 -1.51 -2.23 8.07
N ALA A 238 -0.32 -2.80 8.26
CA ALA A 238 0.43 -2.71 9.52
C ALA A 238 0.99 -1.31 9.84
N GLN A 239 1.22 -0.48 8.79
CA GLN A 239 1.87 0.83 8.90
C GLN A 239 0.95 2.03 8.58
N ALA A 240 -0.25 1.80 8.05
CA ALA A 240 -1.14 2.87 7.63
C ALA A 240 -2.30 3.06 8.63
N ASP A 241 -2.62 4.32 8.92
CA ASP A 241 -3.81 4.68 9.72
C ASP A 241 -5.07 4.75 8.86
N THR A 242 -4.92 4.98 7.56
CA THR A 242 -6.01 4.99 6.57
C THR A 242 -5.62 4.18 5.35
N PHE A 243 -6.53 3.31 4.89
CA PHE A 243 -6.32 2.53 3.68
C PHE A 243 -6.64 3.35 2.44
N TYR A 244 -5.70 3.37 1.50
CA TYR A 244 -5.90 3.95 0.17
C TYR A 244 -5.88 2.83 -0.86
N ALA A 245 -6.87 2.80 -1.75
CA ALA A 245 -7.12 1.68 -2.66
C ALA A 245 -6.28 1.73 -3.94
N ILE A 246 -6.24 2.90 -4.56
CA ILE A 246 -5.70 3.10 -5.92
C ILE A 246 -4.52 4.07 -5.89
N ALA A 247 -4.47 4.98 -4.91
CA ALA A 247 -3.43 5.98 -4.87
C ALA A 247 -2.11 5.37 -4.39
N ASP A 248 -1.21 5.10 -5.34
CA ASP A 248 0.23 5.07 -5.05
C ASP A 248 0.61 6.37 -4.33
N ALA A 249 1.77 6.37 -3.65
CA ALA A 249 2.33 7.60 -3.12
C ALA A 249 2.35 8.74 -4.16
N ASP A 250 2.46 8.39 -5.45
CA ASP A 250 2.43 9.30 -6.60
C ASP A 250 1.08 10.00 -6.82
N ASP A 251 -0.06 9.34 -6.63
CA ASP A 251 -1.38 9.99 -6.80
C ASP A 251 -1.76 10.88 -5.61
N ARG A 252 -1.25 10.54 -4.41
CA ARG A 252 -1.35 11.43 -3.24
C ARG A 252 -0.48 12.66 -3.45
N ALA A 253 0.78 12.45 -3.83
CA ALA A 253 1.69 13.52 -4.25
C ALA A 253 1.09 14.36 -5.39
N LEU A 254 0.41 13.74 -6.35
CA LEU A 254 -0.27 14.42 -7.45
C LEU A 254 -1.42 15.30 -6.97
N ASN A 255 -2.30 14.77 -6.11
CA ASN A 255 -3.43 15.53 -5.57
C ASN A 255 -2.96 16.66 -4.65
N ASP A 256 -1.94 16.40 -3.82
CA ASP A 256 -1.32 17.42 -2.97
C ASP A 256 -0.62 18.49 -3.83
N LEU A 257 0.08 18.11 -4.90
CA LEU A 257 0.66 19.05 -5.87
C LEU A 257 -0.41 19.83 -6.62
N LYS A 258 -1.51 19.20 -7.01
CA LYS A 258 -2.63 19.86 -7.69
C LYS A 258 -3.26 20.92 -6.78
N GLN A 259 -3.40 20.62 -5.49
CA GLN A 259 -3.94 21.55 -4.50
C GLN A 259 -2.94 22.65 -4.10
N ARG A 260 -1.62 22.35 -4.06
CA ARG A 260 -0.59 23.32 -3.67
C ARG A 260 -0.12 24.20 -4.84
N ASN A 261 0.16 23.58 -5.99
CA ASN A 261 0.76 24.23 -7.15
C ASN A 261 0.19 23.66 -8.48
N PRO A 262 -1.01 24.12 -8.92
CA PRO A 262 -1.68 23.59 -10.11
C PRO A 262 -0.86 23.79 -11.40
N LYS A 263 -0.05 24.87 -11.48
CA LYS A 263 0.85 25.11 -12.62
C LYS A 263 1.97 24.08 -12.71
N MET A 264 2.59 23.74 -11.58
CA MET A 264 3.66 22.75 -11.53
C MET A 264 3.13 21.34 -11.80
N HIS A 265 1.93 21.03 -11.29
CA HIS A 265 1.20 19.81 -11.63
C HIS A 265 1.01 19.67 -13.15
N LEU A 266 0.55 20.74 -13.82
CA LEU A 266 0.35 20.74 -15.27
C LEU A 266 1.67 20.49 -16.02
N PHE A 267 2.75 21.17 -15.63
CA PHE A 267 4.06 21.00 -16.24
C PHE A 267 4.60 19.57 -16.08
N LEU A 268 4.63 19.04 -14.86
CA LEU A 268 5.17 17.71 -14.56
C LEU A 268 4.40 16.60 -15.28
N TYR A 269 3.07 16.63 -15.23
CA TYR A 269 2.27 15.49 -15.68
C TYR A 269 1.83 15.57 -17.14
N GLN A 270 1.78 16.76 -17.75
CA GLN A 270 1.39 16.90 -19.16
C GLN A 270 2.54 17.29 -20.08
N ALA A 271 3.47 18.16 -19.65
CA ALA A 271 4.50 18.70 -20.54
C ALA A 271 5.86 17.99 -20.41
N TYR A 272 6.23 17.52 -19.22
CA TYR A 272 7.56 16.98 -18.95
C TYR A 272 7.93 15.79 -19.84
N TRP A 273 7.09 14.75 -19.88
CA TRP A 273 7.37 13.54 -20.66
C TRP A 273 7.42 13.79 -22.17
N PRO A 274 6.46 14.51 -22.79
CA PRO A 274 6.57 14.90 -24.19
C PRO A 274 7.80 15.76 -24.51
N LEU A 275 8.24 16.61 -23.58
CA LEU A 275 9.41 17.45 -23.78
C LEU A 275 10.71 16.62 -23.72
N ILE A 276 10.79 15.64 -22.82
CA ILE A 276 11.92 14.70 -22.76
C ILE A 276 11.96 13.79 -23.99
N THR A 277 10.80 13.31 -24.48
CA THR A 277 10.77 12.50 -25.71
C THR A 277 11.15 13.34 -26.93
N LEU A 278 10.71 14.59 -27.01
CA LEU A 278 11.13 15.52 -28.05
C LEU A 278 12.65 15.78 -28.00
N ALA A 279 13.20 16.03 -26.80
CA ALA A 279 14.64 16.20 -26.60
C ALA A 279 15.41 14.93 -27.00
N TYR A 280 14.91 13.75 -26.63
CA TYR A 280 15.46 12.46 -27.05
C TYR A 280 15.53 12.35 -28.57
N PHE A 281 14.45 12.68 -29.29
CA PHE A 281 14.46 12.62 -30.75
C PHE A 281 15.45 13.62 -31.35
N ILE A 282 15.44 14.88 -30.90
CA ILE A 282 16.37 15.90 -31.41
C ILE A 282 17.82 15.47 -31.22
N ILE A 283 18.18 15.01 -30.01
CA ILE A 283 19.56 14.55 -29.72
C ILE A 283 19.90 13.30 -30.53
N SER A 284 18.97 12.34 -30.62
CA SER A 284 19.22 11.09 -31.35
C SER A 284 19.39 11.33 -32.86
N PHE A 285 18.63 12.25 -33.45
CA PHE A 285 18.74 12.58 -34.88
C PHE A 285 19.95 13.47 -35.19
N VAL A 286 20.23 14.49 -34.38
CA VAL A 286 21.34 15.44 -34.62
C VAL A 286 22.70 14.75 -34.43
N PHE A 287 22.84 13.92 -33.39
CA PHE A 287 24.13 13.30 -33.06
C PHE A 287 24.25 11.85 -33.54
N SER A 288 23.19 11.23 -34.07
CA SER A 288 23.15 9.81 -34.49
C SER A 288 23.61 8.81 -33.42
N LEU A 289 23.55 9.20 -32.15
CA LEU A 289 24.00 8.43 -30.97
C LEU A 289 22.86 7.63 -30.32
N TRP A 290 22.11 6.87 -31.11
CA TRP A 290 20.94 6.09 -30.66
C TRP A 290 21.26 5.11 -29.52
N SER A 291 22.50 4.60 -29.45
CA SER A 291 22.96 3.69 -28.42
C SER A 291 23.13 4.32 -27.03
N VAL A 292 23.27 5.65 -26.96
CA VAL A 292 23.55 6.38 -25.71
C VAL A 292 22.37 7.29 -25.33
N SER A 293 21.64 7.82 -26.31
CA SER A 293 20.59 8.80 -26.09
C SER A 293 19.42 8.30 -25.23
N TRP A 294 19.21 6.99 -25.13
CA TRP A 294 18.19 6.41 -24.24
C TRP A 294 18.48 6.67 -22.75
N LEU A 295 19.72 6.98 -22.36
CA LEU A 295 20.09 7.34 -20.98
C LEU A 295 19.38 8.61 -20.48
N ILE A 296 18.83 9.43 -21.39
CA ILE A 296 18.02 10.59 -21.01
C ILE A 296 16.78 10.19 -20.21
N PHE A 297 16.19 9.01 -20.45
CA PHE A 297 14.99 8.55 -19.75
C PHE A 297 15.25 8.24 -18.25
N PRO A 298 16.26 7.44 -17.86
CA PRO A 298 16.59 7.26 -16.45
C PRO A 298 16.93 8.58 -15.76
N ILE A 299 17.72 9.45 -16.42
CA ILE A 299 18.09 10.76 -15.88
C ILE A 299 16.85 11.64 -15.66
N ALA A 300 15.95 11.68 -16.65
CA ALA A 300 14.67 12.37 -16.56
C ALA A 300 13.78 11.81 -15.45
N GLY A 301 13.75 10.49 -15.26
CA GLY A 301 13.00 9.87 -14.16
C GLY A 301 13.47 10.37 -12.78
N ILE A 302 14.79 10.49 -12.59
CA ILE A 302 15.37 11.01 -11.34
C ILE A 302 15.04 12.50 -11.16
N LEU A 303 15.25 13.30 -12.21
CA LEU A 303 14.93 14.74 -12.22
C LEU A 303 13.46 15.01 -11.92
N PHE A 304 12.56 14.24 -12.52
CA PHE A 304 11.13 14.29 -12.27
C PHE A 304 10.83 14.12 -10.78
N GLY A 305 11.42 13.11 -10.14
CA GLY A 305 11.25 12.86 -8.70
C GLY A 305 11.73 14.01 -7.82
N VAL A 306 12.89 14.61 -8.15
CA VAL A 306 13.46 15.75 -7.40
C VAL A 306 12.58 16.99 -7.53
N ILE A 307 12.18 17.35 -8.76
CA ILE A 307 11.34 18.53 -9.02
C ILE A 307 9.98 18.36 -8.32
N ARG A 308 9.41 17.16 -8.36
CA ARG A 308 8.15 16.82 -7.69
C ARG A 308 8.24 17.00 -6.18
N ASN A 309 9.28 16.48 -5.54
CA ASN A 309 9.47 16.61 -4.09
C ASN A 309 9.72 18.06 -3.67
N TYR A 310 10.51 18.81 -4.44
CA TYR A 310 10.70 20.23 -4.18
C TYR A 310 9.39 21.02 -4.26
N ALA A 311 8.57 20.74 -5.29
CA ALA A 311 7.28 21.39 -5.47
C ALA A 311 6.26 21.05 -4.37
N LEU A 312 6.39 19.88 -3.74
CA LEU A 312 5.59 19.51 -2.56
C LEU A 312 6.03 20.23 -1.29
N LEU A 313 7.33 20.47 -1.12
CA LEU A 313 7.92 21.11 0.06
C LEU A 313 7.88 22.65 0.02
N ALA A 314 7.74 23.24 -1.17
CA ALA A 314 7.65 24.69 -1.32
C ALA A 314 6.43 25.26 -0.55
N PRO A 315 6.59 26.39 0.17
CA PRO A 315 5.48 27.04 0.87
C PRO A 315 4.38 27.46 -0.11
N LYS A 316 3.11 27.39 0.34
CA LYS A 316 1.97 27.89 -0.44
C LYS A 316 2.18 29.40 -0.69
N ASN A 317 2.36 29.77 -1.95
CA ASN A 317 2.27 31.16 -2.40
C ASN A 317 0.81 31.58 -2.55
#